data_AF-A0A847WID9-F1
#
_entry.id   AF-A0A847WID9-F1
#
_cell.length_a   1.000
_cell.length_b   1.000
_cell.length_c   1.000
_cell.angle_alpha   90.00
_cell.angle_beta   90.00
_cell.angle_gamma   90.00
#
_symmetry.space_group_name_H-M   'P 1'
#
loop_
_entity.id
_entity.type
_entity.pdbx_description
1 polymer ?
#
loop_
_entity_poly.entity_id
_entity_poly.type
_entity_poly.pdbx_seq_one_letter_code
_entity_poly.pdbx_strand_id
1 'polypeptide(L)'
;VVKGYQEIMDIGREGKKAIINNDWDTLAYLMNQNHEIQDSIADSGEQNNYMIKVAKENGALAAKLAGAGGGGTIIALSYEPERTKQALLEAGADRFIELDPHAQGVTVEYLGEGYERVAVTGE
;
A
#
# COMPACT_ATOMS: atom_id res chain seq x y z
N VAL A 1 5.52 -1.80 23.24
CA VAL A 1 4.27 -1.41 22.54
C VAL A 1 4.17 0.11 22.33
N VAL A 2 3.94 0.95 23.34
CA VAL A 2 3.77 2.42 23.16
C VAL A 2 4.94 3.08 22.42
N LYS A 3 6.18 2.76 22.79
CA LYS A 3 7.39 3.28 22.12
C LYS A 3 7.44 2.91 20.62
N GLY A 4 7.07 1.68 20.28
CA GLY A 4 7.09 1.22 18.89
C GLY A 4 6.06 1.94 18.01
N TYR A 5 4.87 2.24 18.55
CA TYR A 5 3.92 3.09 17.85
C TYR A 5 4.42 4.52 17.66
N GLN A 6 5.15 5.07 18.64
CA GLN A 6 5.80 6.38 18.49
C GLN A 6 6.82 6.38 17.36
N GLU A 7 7.66 5.34 17.29
CA GLU A 7 8.64 5.18 16.21
C GLU A 7 7.97 4.99 14.84
N ILE A 8 6.89 4.20 14.74
CA ILE A 8 6.11 4.06 13.50
C ILE A 8 5.51 5.41 13.06
N MET A 9 5.02 6.24 13.99
CA MET A 9 4.52 7.58 13.66
C MET A 9 5.62 8.48 13.10
N ASP A 10 6.81 8.46 13.70
CA ASP A 10 7.93 9.27 13.22
C ASP A 10 8.44 8.76 11.87
N ILE A 11 8.51 7.44 11.67
CA ILE A 11 8.78 6.83 10.36
C ILE A 11 7.78 7.29 9.31
N GLY A 12 6.48 7.37 9.64
CA GLY A 12 5.46 7.85 8.71
C GLY A 12 5.69 9.31 8.28
N ARG A 13 6.13 10.17 9.20
CA ARG A 13 6.47 11.57 8.91
C ARG A 13 7.70 11.69 8.02
N GLU A 14 8.76 10.92 8.30
CA GLU A 14 9.97 10.93 7.49
C GLU A 14 9.75 10.27 6.12
N GLY A 15 8.95 9.20 6.06
CA GLY A 15 8.58 8.53 4.82
C GLY A 15 7.84 9.47 3.86
N LYS A 16 6.96 10.33 4.39
CA LYS A 16 6.34 11.40 3.59
C LYS A 16 7.39 12.33 2.96
N LYS A 17 8.40 12.77 3.72
CA LYS A 17 9.46 13.64 3.19
C LYS A 17 10.28 12.93 2.12
N ALA A 18 10.61 11.66 2.36
CA ALA A 18 11.36 10.83 1.41
C ALA A 18 10.63 10.72 0.07
N ILE A 19 9.31 10.44 0.09
CA ILE A 19 8.48 10.40 -1.13
C ILE A 19 8.49 11.75 -1.85
N ILE A 20 8.25 12.88 -1.14
CA ILE A 20 8.21 14.22 -1.75
C ILE A 20 9.54 14.59 -2.42
N ASN A 21 10.66 14.15 -1.84
CA ASN A 21 12.00 14.46 -2.33
C ASN A 21 12.53 13.44 -3.35
N ASN A 22 11.75 12.41 -3.71
CA ASN A 22 12.20 11.26 -4.52
C ASN A 22 13.43 10.54 -3.91
N ASP A 23 13.54 10.54 -2.58
CA ASP A 23 14.60 9.84 -1.85
C ASP A 23 14.16 8.41 -1.55
N TRP A 24 14.28 7.57 -2.58
CA TRP A 24 13.81 6.19 -2.55
C TRP A 24 14.62 5.28 -1.62
N ASP A 25 15.91 5.56 -1.44
CA ASP A 25 16.78 4.81 -0.53
C ASP A 25 16.37 5.03 0.92
N THR A 26 16.13 6.30 1.30
CA THR A 26 15.59 6.61 2.63
C THR A 26 14.21 6.01 2.82
N LEU A 27 13.34 6.08 1.81
CA LEU A 27 12.02 5.43 1.89
C LEU A 27 12.14 3.92 2.10
N ALA A 28 13.02 3.25 1.36
CA ALA A 28 13.26 1.81 1.48
C ALA A 28 13.76 1.43 2.88
N TYR A 29 14.72 2.18 3.42
CA TYR A 29 15.20 2.01 4.79
C TYR A 29 14.06 2.12 5.80
N LEU A 30 13.26 3.19 5.70
CA LEU A 30 12.12 3.46 6.58
C LEU A 30 11.03 2.39 6.48
N MET A 31 10.75 1.87 5.28
CA MET A 31 9.78 0.78 5.07
C MET A 31 10.21 -0.50 5.78
N ASN A 32 11.48 -0.90 5.65
CA ASN A 32 12.02 -2.09 6.34
C ASN A 32 11.96 -1.92 7.86
N GLN A 33 12.40 -0.76 8.38
CA GLN A 33 12.34 -0.47 9.81
C GLN A 33 10.91 -0.49 10.36
N ASN A 34 9.95 0.05 9.60
CA ASN A 34 8.54 -0.02 9.97
C ASN A 34 8.06 -1.47 10.11
N HIS A 35 8.41 -2.33 9.15
CA HIS A 35 8.05 -3.75 9.20
C HIS A 35 8.64 -4.46 10.42
N GLU A 36 9.93 -4.25 10.70
CA GLU A 36 10.61 -4.83 11.86
C GLU A 36 9.92 -4.44 13.18
N ILE A 37 9.58 -3.16 13.33
CA ILE A 37 8.87 -2.68 14.52
C ILE A 37 7.46 -3.28 14.59
N GLN A 38 6.72 -3.25 13.48
CA GLN A 38 5.36 -3.79 13.42
C GLN A 38 5.31 -5.27 13.79
N ASP A 39 6.16 -6.09 13.19
CA ASP A 39 6.24 -7.53 13.43
C ASP A 39 6.64 -7.86 14.87
N SER A 40 7.47 -7.01 15.49
CA SER A 40 7.83 -7.15 16.91
C SER A 40 6.69 -6.82 17.88
N ILE A 41 5.72 -6.00 17.47
CA ILE A 41 4.58 -5.59 18.31
C ILE A 41 3.41 -6.56 18.14
N ALA A 42 3.11 -6.94 16.90
CA ALA A 42 2.04 -7.86 16.53
C ALA A 42 2.45 -8.63 15.28
N ASP A 43 2.34 -9.96 15.35
CA ASP A 43 2.73 -10.88 14.29
C ASP A 43 2.10 -10.47 12.94
N SER A 44 2.96 -10.22 11.94
CA SER A 44 2.52 -9.87 10.58
C SER A 44 1.91 -11.08 9.86
N GLY A 45 2.15 -12.29 10.38
CA GLY A 45 1.75 -13.57 9.82
C GLY A 45 2.84 -14.18 8.95
N GLU A 46 3.03 -15.50 9.08
CA GLU A 46 4.06 -16.27 8.37
C GLU A 46 4.06 -16.03 6.85
N GLN A 47 2.87 -16.04 6.24
CA GLN A 47 2.75 -15.81 4.80
C GLN A 47 3.24 -14.42 4.38
N ASN A 48 2.91 -13.37 5.14
CA ASN A 48 3.37 -12.01 4.81
C ASN A 48 4.88 -11.89 4.97
N ASN A 49 5.44 -12.46 6.05
CA ASN A 49 6.87 -12.48 6.29
C ASN A 49 7.63 -13.25 5.21
N TYR A 50 7.07 -14.38 4.74
CA TYR A 50 7.61 -15.11 3.59
C TYR A 50 7.58 -14.28 2.30
N MET A 51 6.45 -13.66 1.98
CA MET A 51 6.32 -12.84 0.76
C MET A 51 7.24 -11.60 0.78
N ILE A 52 7.41 -10.96 1.93
CA ILE A 52 8.34 -9.84 2.12
C ILE A 52 9.78 -10.28 1.87
N LYS A 53 10.17 -11.45 2.38
CA LYS A 53 11.49 -12.03 2.12
C LYS A 53 11.70 -12.30 0.64
N VAL A 54 10.74 -12.96 -0.02
CA VAL A 54 10.79 -13.26 -1.47
C VAL A 54 10.96 -11.98 -2.28
N ALA A 55 10.17 -10.93 -1.99
CA ALA A 55 10.29 -9.67 -2.69
C ALA A 55 11.71 -9.08 -2.58
N LYS A 56 12.26 -9.03 -1.35
CA LYS A 56 13.60 -8.47 -1.08
C LYS A 56 14.73 -9.26 -1.72
N GLU A 57 14.63 -10.58 -1.77
CA GLU A 57 15.62 -11.44 -2.43
C GLU A 57 15.56 -11.33 -3.98
N ASN A 58 14.49 -10.75 -4.52
CA ASN A 58 14.22 -10.71 -5.96
C ASN A 58 14.00 -9.29 -6.52
N GLY A 59 14.78 -8.33 -6.04
CA GLY A 59 14.89 -7.00 -6.63
C GLY A 59 14.08 -5.91 -5.94
N ALA A 60 13.35 -6.20 -4.86
CA ALA A 60 12.77 -5.15 -4.03
C ALA A 60 13.84 -4.56 -3.09
N LEU A 61 13.94 -3.23 -3.07
CA LEU A 61 14.74 -2.49 -2.08
C LEU A 61 14.14 -2.62 -0.68
N ALA A 62 12.82 -2.65 -0.61
CA ALA A 62 12.08 -2.84 0.63
C ALA A 62 10.73 -3.51 0.37
N ALA A 63 10.23 -4.22 1.37
CA ALA A 63 8.87 -4.67 1.42
C ALA A 63 8.37 -4.65 2.87
N LYS A 64 7.08 -4.40 3.05
CA LYS A 64 6.44 -4.41 4.38
C LYS A 64 5.00 -4.89 4.31
N LEU A 65 4.48 -5.29 5.46
CA LEU A 65 3.05 -5.51 5.65
C LEU A 65 2.23 -4.27 5.25
N ALA A 66 1.13 -4.47 4.54
CA ALA A 66 0.14 -3.45 4.21
C ALA A 66 -1.22 -3.81 4.84
N GLY A 67 -1.54 -3.18 5.97
CA GLY A 67 -2.76 -3.45 6.74
C GLY A 67 -2.47 -3.78 8.20
N ALA A 68 -3.42 -4.43 8.88
CA ALA A 68 -3.34 -4.71 10.31
C ALA A 68 -2.50 -5.95 10.68
N GLY A 69 -2.23 -6.86 9.73
CA GLY A 69 -1.55 -8.14 9.97
C GLY A 69 -2.48 -9.35 9.86
N GLY A 70 -1.92 -10.56 9.95
CA GLY A 70 -2.67 -11.83 9.89
C GLY A 70 -2.89 -12.39 8.46
N GLY A 71 -2.12 -11.93 7.48
CA GLY A 71 -2.24 -12.29 6.06
C GLY A 71 -2.65 -11.11 5.17
N GLY A 72 -2.94 -11.39 3.90
CA GLY A 72 -3.50 -10.42 2.95
C GLY A 72 -2.45 -9.78 2.03
N THR A 73 -2.04 -8.55 2.35
CA THR A 73 -1.37 -7.66 1.40
C THR A 73 -0.01 -7.22 1.91
N ILE A 74 0.99 -7.23 1.02
CA ILE A 74 2.29 -6.58 1.23
C ILE A 74 2.43 -5.43 0.23
N ILE A 75 3.31 -4.48 0.54
CA ILE A 75 3.77 -3.47 -0.40
C ILE A 75 5.27 -3.64 -0.61
N ALA A 76 5.71 -3.58 -1.86
CA ALA A 76 7.12 -3.69 -2.25
C ALA A 76 7.54 -2.45 -3.05
N LEU A 77 8.72 -1.93 -2.73
CA LEU A 77 9.41 -0.86 -3.46
C LEU A 77 10.56 -1.50 -4.23
N SER A 78 10.55 -1.40 -5.55
CA SER A 78 11.51 -2.08 -6.44
C SER A 78 11.84 -1.24 -7.66
N TYR A 79 13.10 -1.29 -8.09
CA TYR A 79 13.55 -0.81 -9.39
C TYR A 79 13.52 -1.91 -10.48
N GLU A 80 13.24 -3.15 -10.09
CA GLU A 80 13.13 -4.33 -10.96
C GLU A 80 11.72 -4.95 -10.82
N PRO A 81 10.64 -4.21 -11.10
CA PRO A 81 9.28 -4.64 -10.75
C PRO A 81 8.87 -5.95 -11.42
N GLU A 82 9.32 -6.25 -12.63
CA GLU A 82 9.03 -7.49 -13.35
C GLU A 82 9.64 -8.70 -12.64
N ARG A 83 10.91 -8.59 -12.21
CA ARG A 83 11.60 -9.65 -11.46
C ARG A 83 10.96 -9.88 -10.11
N THR A 84 10.63 -8.81 -9.39
CA THR A 84 9.97 -8.90 -8.08
C THR A 84 8.57 -9.50 -8.20
N LYS A 85 7.77 -9.08 -9.19
CA LYS A 85 6.43 -9.63 -9.46
C LYS A 85 6.49 -11.10 -9.83
N GLN A 86 7.43 -11.51 -10.69
CA GLN A 86 7.58 -12.91 -11.09
C GLN A 86 7.88 -13.81 -9.90
N ALA A 87 8.81 -13.41 -9.03
CA ALA A 87 9.12 -14.16 -7.81
C ALA A 87 7.93 -14.23 -6.85
N LEU A 88 7.17 -13.14 -6.71
CA LEU A 88 5.97 -13.10 -5.87
C LEU A 88 4.83 -13.97 -6.44
N LEU A 89 4.66 -14.02 -7.76
CA LEU A 89 3.72 -14.95 -8.41
C LEU A 89 4.07 -16.40 -8.11
N GLU A 90 5.34 -16.77 -8.28
CA GLU A 90 5.84 -18.12 -7.98
C GLU A 90 5.69 -18.49 -6.50
N ALA A 91 5.81 -17.49 -5.61
CA ALA A 91 5.58 -17.64 -4.17
C ALA A 91 4.08 -17.65 -3.78
N GLY A 92 3.16 -17.46 -4.72
CA GLY A 92 1.71 -17.60 -4.51
C GLY A 92 0.90 -16.30 -4.40
N ALA A 93 1.40 -15.17 -4.94
CA ALA A 93 0.63 -13.92 -4.99
C ALA A 93 -0.56 -14.05 -5.96
N ASP A 94 -1.77 -13.70 -5.50
CA ASP A 94 -2.98 -13.74 -6.34
C ASP A 94 -3.07 -12.55 -7.31
N ARG A 95 -2.72 -11.34 -6.84
CA ARG A 95 -2.92 -10.08 -7.58
C ARG A 95 -1.84 -9.07 -7.27
N PHE A 96 -1.61 -8.20 -8.25
CA PHE A 96 -0.78 -7.01 -8.12
C PHE A 96 -1.62 -5.77 -8.38
N ILE A 97 -1.42 -4.75 -7.55
CA ILE A 97 -2.00 -3.42 -7.73
C ILE A 97 -0.81 -2.48 -7.90
N GLU A 98 -0.72 -1.84 -9.06
CA GLU A 98 0.23 -0.75 -9.26
C GLU A 98 -0.34 0.52 -8.64
N LEU A 99 0.46 1.15 -7.79
CA LEU A 99 0.06 2.38 -7.13
C LEU A 99 0.35 3.56 -8.05
N ASP A 100 -0.69 4.35 -8.33
CA ASP A 100 -0.55 5.66 -8.95
C ASP A 100 -0.83 6.74 -7.89
N PRO A 101 0.20 7.46 -7.40
CA PRO A 101 0.05 8.55 -6.45
C PRO A 101 -0.81 9.72 -6.96
N HIS A 102 -1.06 9.79 -8.27
CA HIS A 102 -1.87 10.79 -8.93
C HIS A 102 -3.25 10.26 -9.34
N ALA A 103 -3.59 9.02 -8.99
CA ALA A 103 -4.88 8.44 -9.28
C ALA A 103 -6.01 9.30 -8.70
N GLN A 104 -7.07 9.45 -9.48
CA GLN A 104 -8.25 10.17 -9.03
C GLN A 104 -8.91 9.42 -7.87
N GLY A 105 -9.23 10.15 -6.81
CA GLY A 105 -10.05 9.63 -5.72
C GLY A 105 -11.51 9.44 -6.13
N VAL A 106 -12.36 9.12 -5.15
CA VAL A 106 -13.81 9.01 -5.38
C VAL A 106 -14.37 10.34 -5.91
N THR A 107 -15.16 10.25 -6.98
CA THR A 107 -15.91 11.37 -7.56
C THR A 107 -17.41 11.16 -7.42
N VAL A 108 -18.16 12.27 -7.49
CA VAL A 108 -19.63 12.25 -7.58
C VAL A 108 -20.02 12.83 -8.93
N GLU A 109 -20.81 12.08 -9.68
CA GLU A 109 -21.43 12.54 -10.92
C GLU A 109 -22.92 12.75 -10.69
N TYR A 110 -23.44 13.93 -11.05
CA TYR A 110 -24.86 14.22 -10.98
C TYR A 110 -25.52 13.83 -12.29
N LEU A 111 -26.40 12.83 -12.26
CA LEU A 111 -27.29 12.49 -13.37
C LEU A 111 -28.46 13.51 -13.33
N GLY A 112 -28.65 14.26 -14.41
CA GLY A 112 -29.35 15.54 -14.44
C GLY A 112 -30.77 15.62 -13.85
N GLU A 113 -31.16 16.84 -13.46
CA GLU A 113 -32.53 17.22 -13.12
C GLU A 113 -33.39 17.27 -14.39
N GLY A 114 -34.10 16.18 -14.68
CA GLY A 114 -35.05 16.09 -15.79
C GLY A 114 -36.41 15.59 -15.32
N TYR A 115 -37.06 16.29 -14.39
CA TYR A 115 -38.50 16.12 -14.16
C TYR A 115 -39.26 17.23 -14.87
N GLU A 116 -39.65 17.01 -16.13
CA GLU A 116 -40.75 17.78 -16.72
C GLU A 116 -42.03 17.44 -15.95
N ARG A 117 -42.51 18.38 -15.13
CA ARG A 117 -43.88 18.33 -14.62
C ARG A 117 -44.82 18.69 -15.76
N VAL A 118 -45.38 17.68 -16.41
CA VAL A 118 -46.58 17.88 -17.23
C VAL A 118 -47.78 17.92 -16.28
N ALA A 119 -48.26 19.12 -15.98
CA ALA A 119 -49.57 19.30 -15.38
C ALA A 119 -50.62 19.06 -16.48
N VAL A 120 -51.30 17.92 -16.44
CA VAL A 120 -52.50 17.70 -17.26
C VAL A 120 -53.70 18.17 -16.44
N THR A 121 -54.27 19.32 -16.80
CA THR A 121 -55.64 19.69 -16.41
C THR A 121 -56.58 19.05 -17.42
N GLY A 122 -57.24 17.96 -17.03
CA GLY A 122 -58.39 17.43 -17.76
C GLY A 122 -59.66 18.14 -17.31
N GLU A 123 -60.43 18.63 -18.29
CA GLU A 123 -61.84 19.00 -18.15
C GLU A 123 -62.73 17.77 -17.92
#